data_AF-A0A7Y5K9M9-F1
#
_entry.id   AF-A0A7Y5K9M9-F1
#
_cell.length_a   1.000
_cell.length_b   1.000
_cell.length_c   1.000
_cell.angle_alpha   90.00
_cell.angle_beta   90.00
_cell.angle_gamma   90.00
#
_symmetry.space_group_name_H-M   'P 1'
#
loop_
_entity.id
_entity.type
_entity.pdbx_description
1 polymer ?
#
loop_
_entity_poly.entity_id
_entity_poly.type
_entity_poly.pdbx_seq_one_letter_code
_entity_poly.pdbx_strand_id
1 'polypeptide(L)' 'MSAVAMKSSGPNPKSLYELGEIPPLGHVPEKMYAWAIRKERHGPPESSMQIEVVM' A
#
# COMPACT_ATOMS: atom_id res chain seq x y z
N MET A 1 36.76 -2.62 0.31
CA MET A 1 35.75 -1.75 0.97
C MET A 1 34.43 -2.51 0.95
N SER A 2 34.17 -3.30 2.00
CA SER A 2 32.99 -4.17 2.08
C SER A 2 31.82 -3.33 2.60
N ALA A 3 30.82 -3.08 1.76
CA ALA A 3 29.59 -2.44 2.19
C ALA A 3 28.82 -3.45 3.05
N VAL A 4 28.88 -3.24 4.36
CA VAL A 4 28.07 -3.97 5.35
C VAL A 4 26.61 -3.75 4.96
N ALA A 5 25.93 -4.82 4.54
CA ALA A 5 24.49 -4.83 4.37
C ALA A 5 23.86 -4.49 5.72
N MET A 6 23.31 -3.29 5.84
CA MET A 6 22.53 -2.85 7.00
C MET A 6 21.34 -3.79 7.14
N LYS A 7 21.42 -4.71 8.10
CA LYS A 7 20.31 -5.57 8.49
C LYS A 7 19.26 -4.69 9.17
N SER A 8 18.15 -4.40 8.49
CA SER A 8 17.12 -3.48 8.97
C SER A 8 16.48 -4.02 10.25
N SER A 9 16.76 -3.40 11.39
CA SER A 9 16.08 -3.63 12.67
C SER A 9 14.75 -2.85 12.76
N GLY A 10 14.00 -2.79 11.65
CA GLY A 10 12.66 -2.22 11.61
C GLY A 10 11.62 -3.27 12.00
N PRO A 11 10.38 -2.87 12.34
CA PRO A 11 9.27 -3.82 12.48
C PRO A 11 9.17 -4.68 11.22
N ASN A 12 8.80 -5.96 11.39
CA ASN A 12 8.67 -6.89 10.27
C ASN A 12 7.84 -6.27 9.14
N PRO A 13 8.28 -6.40 7.87
CA PRO A 13 7.57 -5.83 6.73
C PRO A 13 6.11 -6.31 6.70
N LYS A 14 5.17 -5.36 6.57
CA LYS A 14 3.73 -5.65 6.49
C LYS A 14 3.31 -5.79 5.03
N SER A 15 2.23 -6.53 4.77
CA SER A 15 1.62 -6.64 3.44
C SER A 15 0.67 -5.48 3.11
N LEU A 16 0.20 -4.74 4.12
CA LEU A 16 -0.64 -3.56 4.00
C LEU A 16 -0.26 -2.57 5.12
N TYR A 17 -0.26 -1.28 4.80
CA TYR A 17 0.02 -0.19 5.73
C TYR A 17 -1.20 0.72 5.82
N GLU A 18 -1.52 1.17 7.04
CA GLU A 18 -2.59 2.14 7.28
C GLU A 18 -2.18 3.55 6.84
N LEU A 19 -3.16 4.44 6.68
CA LEU A 19 -2.91 5.85 6.37
C LEU A 19 -2.02 6.49 7.44
N GLY A 20 -0.86 7.02 7.03
CA GLY A 20 0.13 7.62 7.92
C GLY A 20 1.18 6.66 8.46
N GLU A 21 1.06 5.35 8.25
CA GLU A 21 2.14 4.40 8.54
C GLU A 21 3.19 4.43 7.42
N ILE A 22 4.45 4.68 7.80
CA ILE A 22 5.57 4.73 6.85
C ILE A 22 6.22 3.35 6.77
N PRO A 23 6.26 2.70 5.58
CA PRO A 23 6.94 1.42 5.42
C PRO A 23 8.46 1.56 5.58
N PRO A 24 9.16 0.49 5.97
CA PRO A 24 10.63 0.47 5.97
C PRO A 24 11.17 0.84 4.58
N LEU A 25 12.29 1.57 4.55
CA LEU A 25 12.89 2.00 3.30
C LEU A 25 13.20 0.81 2.39
N GLY A 26 12.72 0.87 1.15
CA GLY A 26 12.90 -0.19 0.14
C GLY A 26 11.91 -1.36 0.26
N HIS A 27 11.03 -1.37 1.26
CA HIS A 27 9.93 -2.34 1.33
C HIS A 27 8.73 -1.85 0.52
N VAL A 28 8.20 -2.72 -0.34
CA VAL A 28 6.97 -2.47 -1.11
C VAL A 28 5.89 -3.43 -0.61
N PRO A 29 4.76 -2.92 -0.08
CA PRO A 29 3.67 -3.78 0.38
C PRO A 29 2.99 -4.51 -0.78
N GLU A 30 2.48 -5.70 -0.50
CA GLU A 30 1.72 -6.50 -1.47
C GLU A 30 0.37 -5.84 -1.82
N LYS A 31 -0.19 -5.05 -0.91
CA LYS A 31 -1.49 -4.40 -1.06
C LYS A 31 -1.47 -2.94 -0.59
N MET A 32 -2.39 -2.13 -1.11
CA MET A 32 -2.58 -0.73 -0.72
C MET A 32 -4.07 -0.33 -0.74
N TYR A 33 -4.41 0.72 0.00
CA TYR A 33 -5.70 1.38 -0.12
C TYR A 33 -5.74 2.29 -1.35
N ALA A 34 -6.79 2.17 -2.15
CA ALA A 34 -7.01 3.01 -3.32
C ALA A 34 -8.50 3.32 -3.49
N TRP A 35 -8.79 4.46 -4.12
CA TRP A 35 -10.11 4.71 -4.67
C TRP A 35 -10.22 4.03 -6.03
N ALA A 36 -11.09 3.03 -6.13
CA ALA A 36 -11.27 2.21 -7.32
C ALA A 36 -12.68 2.36 -7.89
N ILE A 37 -12.76 2.34 -9.22
CA ILE A 37 -14.02 2.24 -9.99
C ILE A 37 -14.09 0.85 -10.62
N ARG A 38 -15.25 0.21 -10.51
CA ARG A 38 -15.54 -1.06 -11.18
C ARG A 38 -16.66 -0.90 -12.19
N LYS A 39 -16.67 -1.76 -13.20
CA LYS A 39 -17.58 -1.66 -14.36
C LYS A 39 -19.05 -1.61 -13.95
N GLU A 40 -19.43 -2.39 -12.94
CA GLU A 40 -20.79 -2.49 -12.42
C GLU A 40 -21.26 -1.25 -11.64
N ARG A 41 -20.35 -0.34 -11.29
CA ARG A 41 -20.65 0.89 -10.53
C ARG A 41 -20.30 2.16 -11.29
N HIS A 42 -20.24 2.11 -12.62
CA HIS A 42 -20.06 3.33 -13.40
C HIS A 42 -21.21 4.31 -13.15
N GLY A 43 -20.89 5.58 -12.92
CA GLY A 43 -21.86 6.58 -12.55
C GLY A 43 -21.21 7.83 -11.96
N PRO A 44 -21.98 8.65 -11.23
CA PRO A 44 -21.46 9.82 -10.54
C PRO A 44 -20.35 9.48 -9.53
N PRO A 45 -19.37 10.37 -9.31
CA PRO A 45 -18.21 10.11 -8.44
C PRO A 45 -18.56 9.59 -7.05
N GLU A 46 -19.64 10.07 -6.43
CA GLU A 46 -20.08 9.67 -5.08
C GLU A 46 -20.50 8.20 -5.02
N SER A 47 -20.93 7.63 -6.14
CA SER A 47 -21.36 6.23 -6.24
C SER A 47 -20.29 5.33 -6.83
N SER A 48 -19.53 5.83 -7.80
CA SER A 48 -18.59 5.02 -8.59
C SER A 48 -17.26 4.80 -7.89
N MET A 49 -16.77 5.80 -7.14
CA MET A 49 -15.52 5.73 -6.40
C MET A 49 -15.77 5.04 -5.06
N GLN A 50 -15.06 3.95 -4.80
CA GLN A 50 -15.09 3.27 -3.49
C GLN A 50 -13.66 2.99 -3.01
N ILE A 51 -13.45 3.01 -1.69
CA ILE A 51 -12.16 2.65 -1.09
C ILE A 51 -12.04 1.13 -1.10
N GLU A 52 -10.98 0.62 -1.73
CA GLU A 52 -10.69 -0.80 -1.82
C GLU A 52 -9.23 -1.07 -1.49
N VAL A 53 -8.96 -2.30 -1.03
CA VAL A 53 -7.59 -2.82 -0.91
C VAL A 53 -7.24 -3.52 -2.21
N VAL A 54 -6.28 -2.96 -2.94
CA VAL A 54 -5.81 -3.45 -4.25
C VAL A 54 -4.38 -3.98 -4.14
N MET A 55 -3.95 -4.78 -5.12
CA MET A 55 -2.60 -5.34 -5.25
C MET A 55 -1.89 -4.82 -6.50
#